data_AF-A0A9P6AQ44-F1
#
_entry.id   AF-A0A9P6AQ44-F1
#
_cell.length_a   1.000
_cell.length_b   1.000
_cell.length_c   1.000
_cell.angle_alpha   90.00
_cell.angle_beta   90.00
_cell.angle_gamma   90.00
#
_symmetry.space_group_name_H-M   'P 1'
#
loop_
_entity.id
_entity.type
_entity.pdbx_description
1 polymer ?
#
loop_
_entity_poly.entity_id
_entity_poly.type
_entity_poly.pdbx_seq_one_letter_code
_entity_poly.pdbx_strand_id
1 'polypeptide(L)'
;PEKFTVAAKIPLSRSSRSIFVFNEACIYEQLPEYLSESYDGFYMVPKDITGTRAVPVVPKSYGYYTMDGVDKSGRRHNPILLIEECGEPIATYDSECAQLPLSDSMVRRLHRAGFYQGSFSPRNIVMQPGPLHFPPAQRTLDQPSYRIIDFGRGVNQRVYFADKAKLTARDVQMHAIDERRKALDLFDLEAGIYHT
;
A
#
# COMPACT_ATOMS: atom_id res chain seq x y z
N PRO A 1 -23.15 -5.41 -20.61
CA PRO A 1 -22.09 -4.63 -19.94
C PRO A 1 -21.35 -5.48 -18.91
N GLU A 2 -20.04 -5.63 -19.09
CA GLU A 2 -19.17 -6.25 -18.10
C GLU A 2 -19.16 -5.37 -16.84
N LYS A 3 -19.44 -5.95 -15.68
CA LYS A 3 -19.44 -5.24 -14.40
C LYS A 3 -18.05 -5.43 -13.79
N PHE A 4 -17.40 -4.33 -13.42
CA PHE A 4 -16.20 -4.37 -12.61
C PHE A 4 -16.51 -3.82 -11.23
N THR A 5 -15.81 -4.35 -10.24
CA THR A 5 -15.93 -3.95 -8.84
C THR A 5 -14.65 -3.25 -8.42
N VAL A 6 -14.79 -2.31 -7.48
CA VAL A 6 -13.69 -1.48 -6.96
C VAL A 6 -13.79 -1.43 -5.44
N ALA A 7 -12.65 -1.33 -4.78
CA ALA A 7 -12.60 -1.07 -3.36
C ALA A 7 -12.65 0.44 -3.10
N ALA A 8 -13.55 0.86 -2.21
CA ALA A 8 -13.65 2.25 -1.77
C ALA A 8 -13.15 2.38 -0.33
N LYS A 9 -12.03 3.08 -0.14
CA LYS A 9 -11.47 3.36 1.19
C LYS A 9 -11.95 4.72 1.67
N ILE A 10 -12.62 4.73 2.83
CA ILE A 10 -13.18 5.91 3.46
C ILE A 10 -12.59 6.01 4.88
N PRO A 11 -12.05 7.16 5.30
CA PRO A 11 -11.52 7.30 6.65
C PRO A 11 -12.65 7.23 7.69
N LEU A 12 -12.43 6.44 8.75
CA LEU A 12 -13.34 6.30 9.90
C LEU A 12 -13.63 7.64 10.60
N SER A 13 -12.66 8.56 10.62
CA SER A 13 -12.81 9.88 11.20
C SER A 13 -12.05 10.93 10.38
N ARG A 14 -12.62 12.14 10.28
CA ARG A 14 -12.01 13.29 9.57
C ARG A 14 -10.72 13.83 10.20
N SER A 15 -10.39 13.39 11.41
CA SER A 15 -9.16 13.75 12.13
C SER A 15 -7.92 13.09 11.50
N SER A 16 -6.94 12.71 12.32
CA SER A 16 -5.66 12.10 11.95
C SER A 16 -5.73 10.85 11.07
N ARG A 17 -6.92 10.29 10.77
CA ARG A 17 -7.07 9.16 9.83
C ARG A 17 -7.25 9.60 8.38
N SER A 18 -7.76 10.80 8.13
CA SER A 18 -7.90 11.35 6.77
C SER A 18 -6.55 11.59 6.11
N ILE A 19 -5.51 11.94 6.91
CA ILE A 19 -4.15 12.13 6.43
C ILE A 19 -3.54 10.84 5.88
N PHE A 20 -3.88 9.68 6.43
CA PHE A 20 -3.38 8.40 5.94
C PHE A 20 -4.02 8.04 4.60
N VAL A 21 -5.33 8.25 4.44
CA VAL A 21 -5.99 8.01 3.14
C VAL A 21 -5.47 8.99 2.07
N PHE A 22 -5.22 10.24 2.44
CA PHE A 22 -4.60 11.22 1.55
C PHE A 22 -3.17 10.84 1.17
N ASN A 23 -2.33 10.46 2.14
CA ASN A 23 -0.97 10.01 1.87
C ASN A 23 -0.95 8.79 0.95
N GLU A 24 -1.84 7.83 1.19
CA GLU A 24 -1.98 6.65 0.34
C GLU A 24 -2.34 7.04 -1.10
N ALA A 25 -3.27 7.97 -1.30
CA ALA A 25 -3.60 8.50 -2.62
C ALA A 25 -2.38 9.13 -3.30
N CYS A 26 -1.63 9.99 -2.60
CA CYS A 26 -0.42 10.61 -3.12
C CYS A 26 0.65 9.59 -3.50
N ILE A 27 0.78 8.50 -2.73
CA ILE A 27 1.71 7.42 -3.06
C ILE A 27 1.26 6.72 -4.34
N TYR A 28 -0.02 6.37 -4.47
CA TYR A 28 -0.53 5.75 -5.70
C TYR A 28 -0.32 6.61 -6.95
N GLU A 29 -0.49 7.94 -6.86
CA GLU A 29 -0.23 8.85 -7.99
C GLU A 29 1.24 8.91 -8.41
N GLN A 30 2.16 8.60 -7.50
CA GLN A 30 3.60 8.64 -7.77
C GLN A 30 4.17 7.29 -8.20
N LEU A 31 3.45 6.19 -7.96
CA LEU A 31 3.91 4.85 -8.28
C LEU A 31 4.07 4.71 -9.80
N PRO A 32 5.21 4.17 -10.28
CA PRO A 32 5.36 3.83 -11.68
C PRO A 32 4.27 2.87 -12.17
N GLU A 33 3.77 3.10 -13.38
CA GLU A 33 2.64 2.35 -13.96
C GLU A 33 2.88 0.83 -13.91
N TYR A 34 4.10 0.39 -14.20
CA TYR A 34 4.51 -1.01 -14.22
C TYR A 34 4.36 -1.76 -12.89
N LEU A 35 4.21 -1.05 -11.75
CA LEU A 35 3.90 -1.68 -10.47
C LEU A 35 2.42 -2.05 -10.34
N SER A 36 1.54 -1.39 -11.10
CA SER A 36 0.08 -1.53 -11.02
C SER A 36 -0.56 -2.19 -12.25
N GLU A 37 0.15 -2.20 -13.37
CA GLU A 37 -0.36 -2.73 -14.63
C GLU A 37 -0.48 -4.24 -14.65
N SER A 38 -1.57 -4.71 -15.27
CA SER A 38 -1.83 -6.11 -15.59
C SER A 38 -1.11 -6.54 -16.88
N TYR A 39 0.12 -6.04 -17.12
CA TYR A 39 0.84 -6.33 -18.36
C TYR A 39 1.35 -7.80 -18.35
N ASP A 40 1.11 -8.52 -19.44
CA ASP A 40 1.51 -9.93 -19.62
C ASP A 40 2.85 -10.09 -20.35
N GLY A 41 3.46 -9.00 -20.81
CA GLY A 41 4.72 -9.05 -21.54
C GLY A 41 5.94 -9.19 -20.62
N PHE A 42 7.03 -9.69 -21.21
CA PHE A 42 8.28 -9.92 -20.53
C PHE A 42 8.88 -8.61 -20.00
N TYR A 43 8.75 -8.35 -18.71
CA TYR A 43 9.61 -7.38 -18.04
C TYR A 43 11.00 -8.01 -17.88
N MET A 44 11.97 -7.51 -18.63
CA MET A 44 13.38 -7.73 -18.32
C MET A 44 13.71 -6.94 -17.05
N VAL A 45 13.33 -7.45 -15.89
CA VAL A 45 13.89 -6.98 -14.63
C VAL A 45 15.37 -7.35 -14.66
N PRO A 46 16.31 -6.39 -14.58
CA PRO A 46 17.74 -6.71 -14.59
C PRO A 46 18.05 -7.70 -13.48
N LYS A 47 18.27 -8.97 -13.85
CA LYS A 47 18.45 -10.14 -12.97
C LYS A 47 17.73 -9.98 -11.63
N ASP A 48 16.41 -10.23 -11.62
CA ASP A 48 15.81 -10.72 -10.39
C ASP A 48 16.55 -12.02 -10.01
N ILE A 49 17.19 -12.00 -8.85
CA ILE A 49 17.99 -13.11 -8.29
C ILE A 49 17.11 -14.34 -8.05
N THR A 50 15.78 -14.21 -8.18
CA THR A 50 14.76 -15.18 -7.78
C THR A 50 13.98 -15.83 -8.94
N GLY A 51 14.22 -15.46 -10.20
CA GLY A 51 13.57 -16.09 -11.37
C GLY A 51 12.04 -16.06 -11.38
N THR A 52 11.42 -15.15 -10.60
CA THR A 52 9.98 -15.11 -10.35
C THR A 52 9.27 -14.32 -11.44
N ARG A 53 8.07 -14.75 -11.85
CA ARG A 53 7.25 -14.05 -12.84
C ARG A 53 6.98 -12.61 -12.40
N ALA A 54 7.16 -11.65 -13.31
CA ALA A 54 6.78 -10.26 -13.07
C ALA A 54 5.26 -10.19 -12.93
N VAL A 55 4.78 -9.99 -11.69
CA VAL A 55 3.36 -9.78 -11.37
C VAL A 55 3.14 -8.35 -10.90
N PRO A 56 1.97 -7.73 -11.10
CA PRO A 56 1.70 -6.42 -10.54
C PRO A 56 1.86 -6.46 -9.01
N VAL A 57 2.47 -5.41 -8.46
CA VAL A 57 2.89 -5.30 -7.06
C VAL A 57 1.85 -4.57 -6.22
N VAL A 58 1.23 -3.52 -6.79
CA VAL A 58 0.31 -2.62 -6.08
C VAL A 58 -1.03 -2.52 -6.83
N PRO A 59 -2.13 -2.20 -6.15
CA PRO A 59 -3.43 -1.99 -6.80
C PRO A 59 -3.36 -0.92 -7.89
N LYS A 60 -4.24 -1.02 -8.89
CA LYS A 60 -4.58 0.13 -9.71
C LYS A 60 -5.33 1.17 -8.88
N SER A 61 -4.98 2.44 -9.04
CA SER A 61 -5.71 3.56 -8.45
C SER A 61 -6.66 4.16 -9.48
N TYR A 62 -7.91 4.40 -9.07
CA TYR A 62 -8.93 5.09 -9.86
C TYR A 62 -9.14 6.53 -9.40
N GLY A 63 -8.35 7.00 -8.43
CA GLY A 63 -8.33 8.38 -7.97
C GLY A 63 -8.84 8.60 -6.55
N TYR A 64 -8.55 9.82 -6.08
CA TYR A 64 -8.96 10.33 -4.78
C TYR A 64 -9.99 11.45 -4.97
N TYR A 65 -11.14 11.29 -4.34
CA TYR A 65 -12.30 12.15 -4.54
C TYR A 65 -12.67 12.85 -3.25
N THR A 66 -12.83 14.17 -3.33
CA THR A 66 -13.43 14.99 -2.27
C THR A 66 -14.74 15.57 -2.79
N MET A 67 -15.80 15.48 -2.00
CA MET A 67 -17.04 16.18 -2.35
C MET A 67 -17.00 17.60 -1.80
N ASP A 68 -17.38 18.54 -2.64
CA ASP A 68 -17.58 19.93 -2.25
C ASP A 68 -18.86 20.07 -1.41
N GLY A 69 -18.84 21.07 -0.52
CA GLY A 69 -19.98 21.38 0.34
C GLY A 69 -20.01 20.59 1.66
N VAL A 70 -21.16 20.66 2.32
CA VAL A 70 -21.44 20.08 3.64
C VAL A 70 -22.72 19.26 3.58
N ASP A 71 -22.77 18.21 4.40
CA ASP A 71 -23.98 17.43 4.62
C ASP A 71 -25.08 18.28 5.28
N LYS A 72 -26.28 17.71 5.43
CA LYS A 72 -27.41 18.37 6.13
C LYS A 72 -27.09 18.77 7.58
N SER A 73 -26.03 18.21 8.16
CA SER A 73 -25.51 18.48 9.50
C SER A 73 -24.45 19.59 9.52
N GLY A 74 -24.12 20.21 8.37
CA GLY A 74 -23.05 21.21 8.26
C GLY A 74 -21.63 20.61 8.26
N ARG A 75 -21.50 19.28 8.13
CA ARG A 75 -20.19 18.60 8.12
C ARG A 75 -19.75 18.30 6.70
N ARG A 76 -18.49 18.57 6.39
CA ARG A 76 -17.90 18.20 5.08
C ARG A 76 -17.90 16.67 4.90
N HIS A 77 -18.01 16.22 3.66
CA HIS A 77 -17.96 14.79 3.30
C HIS A 77 -16.57 14.19 3.43
N ASN A 78 -16.48 12.94 3.91
CA ASN A 78 -15.22 12.20 3.95
C ASN A 78 -14.68 12.01 2.52
N PRO A 79 -13.36 12.11 2.33
CA PRO A 79 -12.76 11.76 1.05
C PRO A 79 -12.93 10.25 0.78
N ILE A 80 -12.91 9.90 -0.50
CA ILE A 80 -13.00 8.52 -0.97
C ILE A 80 -11.80 8.24 -1.86
N LEU A 81 -11.06 7.19 -1.54
CA LEU A 81 -10.03 6.64 -2.42
C LEU A 81 -10.58 5.39 -3.10
N LEU A 82 -10.57 5.36 -4.43
CA LEU A 82 -11.01 4.22 -5.22
C LEU A 82 -9.79 3.47 -5.77
N ILE A 83 -9.71 2.16 -5.48
CA ILE A 83 -8.63 1.29 -5.93
C ILE A 83 -9.18 -0.06 -6.43
N GLU A 84 -8.33 -0.82 -7.12
CA GLU A 84 -8.61 -2.20 -7.53
C GLU A 84 -9.13 -3.03 -6.35
N GLU A 85 -10.19 -3.81 -6.56
CA GLU A 85 -10.60 -4.84 -5.60
C GLU A 85 -9.63 -6.01 -5.69
N CYS A 86 -8.82 -6.19 -4.63
CA CYS A 86 -7.66 -7.06 -4.67
C CYS A 86 -7.84 -8.36 -3.85
N GLY A 87 -9.08 -8.68 -3.48
CA GLY A 87 -9.44 -9.86 -2.69
C GLY A 87 -9.13 -9.71 -1.20
N GLU A 88 -8.77 -10.82 -0.57
CA GLU A 88 -8.69 -10.95 0.88
C GLU A 88 -7.26 -10.90 1.41
N PRO A 89 -7.02 -10.39 2.62
CA PRO A 89 -5.69 -10.42 3.23
C PRO A 89 -5.18 -11.84 3.45
N ILE A 90 -3.87 -12.04 3.32
CA ILE A 90 -3.27 -13.33 3.68
C ILE A 90 -3.26 -13.50 5.22
N ALA A 91 -3.54 -14.72 5.68
CA ALA A 91 -3.67 -15.02 7.11
C ALA A 91 -2.33 -14.96 7.85
N THR A 92 -1.29 -15.59 7.28
CA THR A 92 0.05 -15.70 7.87
C THR A 92 1.10 -15.75 6.76
N TYR A 93 2.36 -15.55 7.14
CA TYR A 93 3.50 -15.99 6.33
C TYR A 93 3.72 -17.48 6.57
N ASP A 94 2.84 -18.34 6.08
CA ASP A 94 3.07 -19.78 6.20
C ASP A 94 4.31 -20.17 5.40
N SER A 95 5.33 -20.63 6.13
CA SER A 95 6.67 -20.95 5.61
C SER A 95 6.69 -22.11 4.62
N GLU A 96 5.63 -22.91 4.58
CA GLU A 96 5.43 -24.01 3.63
C GLU A 96 4.75 -23.55 2.33
N CYS A 97 4.25 -22.31 2.29
CA CYS A 97 3.51 -21.79 1.15
C CYS A 97 4.47 -21.08 0.18
N ALA A 98 4.31 -21.32 -1.13
CA ALA A 98 5.03 -20.66 -2.23
C ALA A 98 4.87 -19.12 -2.30
N GLN A 99 4.27 -18.53 -1.27
CA GLN A 99 3.92 -17.11 -1.10
C GLN A 99 5.08 -16.27 -0.56
N LEU A 100 6.02 -16.87 0.18
CA LEU A 100 7.18 -16.15 0.72
C LEU A 100 8.12 -15.61 -0.37
N PRO A 101 8.52 -16.38 -1.39
CA PRO A 101 9.34 -15.86 -2.49
C PRO A 101 8.63 -14.76 -3.29
N LEU A 102 7.31 -14.88 -3.45
CA LEU A 102 6.52 -13.91 -4.22
C LEU A 102 6.34 -12.60 -3.47
N SER A 103 6.04 -12.65 -2.17
CA SER A 103 5.95 -11.46 -1.31
C SER A 103 7.30 -10.75 -1.17
N ASP A 104 8.40 -11.49 -1.01
CA ASP A 104 9.76 -10.93 -1.02
C ASP A 104 10.07 -10.26 -2.37
N SER A 105 9.75 -10.90 -3.50
CA SER A 105 9.91 -10.29 -4.83
C SER A 105 9.11 -8.99 -4.98
N MET A 106 7.85 -8.96 -4.54
CA MET A 106 7.01 -7.76 -4.59
C MET A 106 7.61 -6.62 -3.77
N VAL A 107 8.04 -6.88 -2.53
CA VAL A 107 8.66 -5.88 -1.65
C VAL A 107 9.96 -5.36 -2.25
N ARG A 108 10.82 -6.24 -2.79
CA ARG A 108 12.07 -5.81 -3.45
C ARG A 108 11.81 -4.94 -4.66
N ARG A 109 10.79 -5.26 -5.47
CA ARG A 109 10.43 -4.45 -6.65
C ARG A 109 9.87 -3.09 -6.26
N LEU A 110 9.07 -3.02 -5.20
CA LEU A 110 8.61 -1.77 -4.60
C LEU A 110 9.79 -0.91 -4.10
N HIS A 111 10.74 -1.52 -3.37
CA HIS A 111 11.94 -0.84 -2.87
C HIS A 111 12.85 -0.36 -4.00
N ARG A 112 13.06 -1.16 -5.05
CA ARG A 112 13.85 -0.77 -6.23
C ARG A 112 13.21 0.40 -6.98
N ALA A 113 11.89 0.52 -6.95
CA ALA A 113 11.18 1.68 -7.47
C ALA A 113 11.34 2.94 -6.58
N GLY A 114 11.95 2.80 -5.39
CA GLY A 114 12.15 3.90 -4.45
C GLY A 114 10.95 4.14 -3.53
N PHE A 115 10.10 3.15 -3.31
CA PHE A 115 8.92 3.27 -2.44
C PHE A 115 9.00 2.33 -1.25
N TYR A 116 8.50 2.79 -0.11
CA TYR A 116 8.31 1.98 1.10
C TYR A 116 6.84 2.02 1.50
N GLN A 117 6.25 0.90 1.90
CA GLN A 117 4.84 0.86 2.30
C GLN A 117 4.59 1.41 3.71
N GLY A 118 5.54 1.22 4.64
CA GLY A 118 5.57 1.91 5.95
C GLY A 118 4.77 1.29 7.10
N SER A 119 4.05 0.18 6.88
CA SER A 119 3.29 -0.59 7.88
C SER A 119 3.16 -2.07 7.49
N PHE A 120 4.26 -2.67 7.02
CA PHE A 120 4.22 -3.96 6.35
C PHE A 120 3.77 -5.08 7.31
N SER A 121 2.75 -5.83 6.91
CA SER A 121 2.15 -6.93 7.69
C SER A 121 1.36 -7.85 6.76
N PRO A 122 1.08 -9.11 7.16
CA PRO A 122 0.29 -10.05 6.34
C PRO A 122 -1.04 -9.46 5.89
N ARG A 123 -1.74 -8.73 6.76
CA ARG A 123 -3.00 -8.07 6.43
C ARG A 123 -2.92 -7.05 5.28
N ASN A 124 -1.72 -6.55 4.97
CA ASN A 124 -1.46 -5.57 3.93
C ASN A 124 -0.93 -6.23 2.64
N ILE A 125 -0.93 -7.57 2.58
CA ILE A 125 -0.76 -8.35 1.37
C ILE A 125 -2.09 -9.05 1.12
N VAL A 126 -2.74 -8.73 0.01
CA VAL A 126 -4.04 -9.31 -0.34
C VAL A 126 -3.90 -10.21 -1.55
N MET A 127 -4.78 -11.20 -1.61
CA MET A 127 -4.80 -12.26 -2.61
C MET A 127 -6.19 -12.34 -3.25
N GLN A 128 -6.19 -12.42 -4.58
CA GLN A 128 -7.38 -12.71 -5.38
C GLN A 128 -7.13 -13.88 -6.34
N PRO A 129 -8.19 -14.55 -6.81
CA PRO A 129 -8.08 -15.49 -7.92
C PRO A 129 -7.40 -14.85 -9.13
N GLY A 130 -6.57 -15.62 -9.82
CA GLY A 130 -5.88 -15.15 -11.03
C GLY A 130 -5.83 -16.21 -12.13
N PRO A 131 -5.02 -15.98 -13.17
CA PRO A 131 -4.27 -14.74 -13.44
C PRO A 131 -5.17 -13.60 -13.94
N LEU A 132 -4.77 -12.36 -13.70
CA LEU A 132 -5.61 -11.17 -13.91
C LEU A 132 -5.86 -10.79 -15.38
N HIS A 133 -5.17 -11.43 -16.33
CA HIS A 133 -5.47 -11.29 -17.75
C HIS A 133 -6.73 -12.07 -18.17
N PHE A 134 -7.23 -12.97 -17.32
CA PHE A 134 -8.53 -13.61 -17.53
C PHE A 134 -9.67 -12.81 -16.88
N PRO A 135 -10.90 -12.90 -17.43
CA PRO A 135 -12.08 -12.34 -16.79
C PRO A 135 -12.36 -13.01 -15.44
N PRO A 136 -13.02 -12.34 -14.48
CA PRO A 136 -13.24 -12.85 -13.13
C PRO A 136 -13.80 -14.28 -13.06
N ALA A 137 -14.70 -14.64 -13.98
CA ALA A 137 -15.32 -15.96 -14.05
C ALA A 137 -14.35 -17.12 -14.41
N GLN A 138 -13.18 -16.79 -14.95
CA GLN A 138 -12.15 -17.77 -15.37
C GLN A 138 -10.94 -17.78 -14.42
N ARG A 139 -10.94 -16.93 -13.38
CA ARG A 139 -9.84 -16.85 -12.43
C ARG A 139 -9.98 -17.93 -11.36
N THR A 140 -8.87 -18.54 -10.95
CA THR A 140 -8.84 -19.57 -9.91
C THR A 140 -7.78 -19.26 -8.86
N LEU A 141 -7.86 -19.95 -7.72
CA LEU A 141 -6.84 -19.89 -6.68
C LEU A 141 -5.63 -20.79 -6.97
N ASP A 142 -5.63 -21.56 -8.08
CA ASP A 142 -4.47 -22.34 -8.50
C ASP A 142 -3.35 -21.45 -9.02
N GLN A 143 -3.69 -20.26 -9.52
CA GLN A 143 -2.77 -19.21 -9.95
C GLN A 143 -3.13 -17.88 -9.30
N PRO A 144 -2.94 -17.74 -7.98
CA PRO A 144 -3.35 -16.56 -7.24
C PRO A 144 -2.55 -15.33 -7.65
N SER A 145 -3.18 -14.16 -7.55
CA SER A 145 -2.56 -12.87 -7.79
C SER A 145 -2.57 -12.04 -6.52
N TYR A 146 -1.46 -11.36 -6.25
CA TYR A 146 -1.23 -10.66 -4.98
C TYR A 146 -1.05 -9.17 -5.20
N ARG A 147 -1.31 -8.39 -4.14
CA ARG A 147 -1.08 -6.95 -4.08
C ARG A 147 -0.59 -6.53 -2.69
N ILE A 148 0.33 -5.58 -2.65
CA ILE A 148 0.67 -4.81 -1.45
C ILE A 148 -0.27 -3.61 -1.38
N ILE A 149 -0.97 -3.45 -0.26
CA ILE A 149 -1.93 -2.36 -0.02
C ILE A 149 -1.56 -1.49 1.19
N ASP A 150 -2.41 -0.50 1.45
CA ASP A 150 -2.38 0.34 2.67
C ASP A 150 -1.16 1.24 2.76
N PHE A 151 -0.94 2.10 1.75
CA PHE A 151 0.17 3.08 1.75
C PHE A 151 -0.10 4.30 2.63
N GLY A 152 -0.92 4.17 3.68
CA GLY A 152 -1.22 5.28 4.57
C GLY A 152 0.02 5.87 5.23
N ARG A 153 1.05 5.05 5.43
CA ARG A 153 2.38 5.45 5.93
C ARG A 153 3.47 5.30 4.86
N GLY A 154 3.06 5.20 3.60
CA GLY A 154 3.96 4.98 2.48
C GLY A 154 4.87 6.19 2.26
N VAL A 155 6.07 5.92 1.77
CA VAL A 155 7.11 6.93 1.53
C VAL A 155 7.70 6.74 0.14
N ASN A 156 7.76 7.84 -0.62
CA ASN A 156 8.63 7.94 -1.80
C ASN A 156 10.01 8.41 -1.33
N GLN A 157 11.01 7.53 -1.46
CA GLN A 157 12.39 7.75 -1.02
C GLN A 157 12.99 9.03 -1.61
N ARG A 158 12.71 9.32 -2.89
CA ARG A 158 13.24 10.51 -3.56
C ARG A 158 12.67 11.80 -2.97
N VAL A 159 11.36 11.83 -2.74
CA VAL A 159 10.67 12.98 -2.13
C VAL A 159 11.14 13.16 -0.69
N TYR A 160 11.19 12.07 0.08
CA TYR A 160 11.64 12.10 1.47
C TYR A 160 13.06 12.66 1.63
N PHE A 161 14.01 12.21 0.80
CA PHE A 161 15.37 12.73 0.87
C PHE A 161 15.51 14.13 0.29
N ALA A 162 14.73 14.50 -0.73
CA ALA A 162 14.70 15.87 -1.23
C ALA A 162 14.18 16.86 -0.16
N ASP A 163 13.17 16.45 0.61
CA ASP A 163 12.65 17.24 1.71
C ASP A 163 13.66 17.29 2.86
N LYS A 164 14.28 16.16 3.23
CA LYS A 164 15.36 16.14 4.23
C LYS A 164 16.59 16.94 3.85
N ALA A 165 16.93 17.01 2.57
CA ALA A 165 18.02 17.86 2.09
C ALA A 165 17.71 19.36 2.18
N LYS A 166 16.42 19.72 2.27
CA LYS A 166 15.95 21.10 2.52
C LYS A 166 15.78 21.41 4.01
N LEU A 167 15.77 20.40 4.88
CA LEU A 167 15.66 20.57 6.33
C LEU A 167 16.98 21.11 6.88
N THR A 168 16.88 22.14 7.72
CA THR A 168 18.04 22.64 8.45
C THR A 168 18.45 21.65 9.53
N ALA A 169 19.68 21.75 10.06
CA ALA A 169 20.15 20.87 11.15
C ALA A 169 19.21 20.87 12.39
N ARG A 170 18.50 21.98 12.63
CA ARG A 170 17.48 22.09 13.69
C ARG A 170 16.24 21.25 13.40
N ASP A 171 15.80 21.20 12.15
CA ASP A 171 14.61 20.45 11.76
C ASP A 171 14.88 18.94 11.78
N VAL A 172 16.10 18.52 11.42
CA VAL A 172 16.55 17.13 11.55
C VAL A 172 16.57 16.70 13.03
N GLN A 173 17.03 17.58 13.94
CA GLN A 173 17.04 17.30 15.37
C GLN A 173 15.61 17.17 15.94
N MET A 174 14.68 18.04 15.52
CA MET A 174 13.27 17.94 15.91
C MET A 174 12.58 16.69 15.36
N HIS A 175 12.86 16.31 14.10
CA HIS A 175 12.28 15.10 13.51
C HIS A 175 12.85 13.82 14.15
N ALA A 176 14.11 13.81 14.55
CA ALA A 176 14.69 12.68 15.30
C ALA A 176 14.09 12.57 16.72
N ILE A 177 13.76 13.69 17.36
CA ILE A 177 13.05 13.72 18.64
C ILE A 177 11.61 13.21 18.47
N ASP A 178 10.92 13.58 17.38
CA ASP A 178 9.55 13.14 17.09
C ASP A 178 9.49 11.64 16.76
N GLU A 179 10.42 11.13 15.96
CA GLU A 179 10.52 9.69 15.68
C GLU A 179 10.87 8.89 16.94
N ARG A 180 11.72 9.43 17.82
CA ARG A 180 12.02 8.81 19.12
C ARG A 180 10.81 8.81 20.06
N ARG A 181 9.97 9.85 20.02
CA ARG A 181 8.69 9.90 20.76
C ARG A 181 7.68 8.89 20.23
N LYS A 182 7.51 8.79 18.91
CA LYS A 182 6.64 7.77 18.31
C LYS A 182 7.13 6.35 18.62
N ALA A 183 8.45 6.11 18.63
CA ALA A 183 9.01 4.83 19.00
C ALA A 183 8.80 4.50 20.49
N LEU A 184 8.85 5.50 21.38
CA LEU A 184 8.51 5.35 22.80
C LEU A 184 7.02 5.08 23.02
N ASP A 185 6.13 5.79 22.31
CA ASP A 185 4.68 5.54 22.36
C ASP A 185 4.31 4.13 21.86
N LEU A 186 5.04 3.62 20.85
CA LEU A 186 4.91 2.23 20.39
C LEU A 186 5.39 1.22 21.44
N PHE A 187 6.46 1.54 22.17
CA PHE A 187 7.00 0.69 23.23
C PHE A 187 6.07 0.61 24.46
N ASP A 188 5.44 1.72 24.82
CA ASP A 188 4.45 1.77 25.93
C ASP A 188 3.14 1.05 25.56
N LEU A 189 2.74 1.08 24.28
CA LEU A 189 1.61 0.30 23.76
C LEU A 189 1.88 -1.21 23.77
N GLU A 190 3.10 -1.66 23.48
CA GLU A 190 3.48 -3.07 23.55
C GLU A 190 3.63 -3.55 25.00
N ALA A 191 4.15 -2.72 25.90
CA ALA A 191 4.27 -3.06 27.32
C ALA A 191 2.91 -3.15 28.05
N GLY A 192 1.91 -2.39 27.62
CA GLY A 192 0.55 -2.42 28.18
C GLY A 192 -0.29 -3.64 27.81
N ILE A 193 0.14 -4.45 26.83
CA ILE A 193 -0.60 -5.64 26.36
C ILE A 193 -0.23 -6.90 27.16
N TYR A 194 0.87 -6.89 27.93
CA TYR A 194 1.32 -8.04 28.73
C TYR A 194 0.88 -8.03 30.20
N HIS A 195 0.03 -7.08 30.61
CA HIS A 195 -0.55 -7.02 31.96
C HIS A 195 -2.09 -6.89 31.91
N THR A 196 -2.76 -7.92 31.42
CA THR A 196 -4.17 -8.25 31.76
C THR A 196 -4.40 -9.74 31.59
#